data_AF-A0A1Y6BS13-F1
#
_entry.id   AF-A0A1Y6BS13-F1
#
_cell.length_a   1.000
_cell.length_b   1.000
_cell.length_c   1.000
_cell.angle_alpha   90.00
_cell.angle_beta   90.00
_cell.angle_gamma   90.00
#
_symmetry.space_group_name_H-M   'P 1'
#
loop_
_entity.id
_entity.type
_entity.pdbx_description
1 polymer ?
#
loop_
_entity_poly.entity_id
_entity_poly.type
_entity_poly.pdbx_seq_one_letter_code
_entity_poly.pdbx_strand_id
1 'polypeptide(L)'
;MNSRELHSIEPKTPEIVFAKEYWTGDSRDGHVVNGDGYHYYQITKTGKILDAYEYYEREDGTSVVSPLPEMLNIDWIEDLGFEDLEVLDFIDESEYDSIKEQMATVNS
;
A
#
# COMPACT_ATOMS: atom_id res chain seq x y z
N MET A 1 4.64 -39.89 -32.75
CA MET A 1 5.61 -39.02 -32.06
C MET A 1 4.84 -37.79 -31.61
N ASN A 2 4.52 -37.68 -30.33
CA ASN A 2 3.75 -36.55 -29.81
C ASN A 2 4.73 -35.44 -29.43
N SER A 3 4.71 -34.36 -30.20
CA SER A 3 5.36 -33.10 -29.85
C SER A 3 4.69 -32.57 -28.57
N ARG A 4 5.43 -32.58 -27.46
CA ARG A 4 5.03 -31.87 -26.25
C ARG A 4 5.33 -30.39 -26.48
N GLU A 5 4.28 -29.58 -26.55
CA GLU A 5 4.42 -28.13 -26.50
C GLU A 5 5.00 -27.74 -25.13
N LEU A 6 6.26 -27.31 -25.14
CA LEU A 6 6.90 -26.66 -24.01
C LEU A 6 6.23 -25.29 -23.87
N HIS A 7 5.20 -25.19 -23.03
CA HIS A 7 4.75 -23.90 -22.52
C HIS A 7 5.88 -23.36 -21.66
N SER A 8 6.61 -22.37 -22.19
CA SER A 8 7.50 -21.53 -21.40
C SER A 8 6.68 -20.92 -20.26
N ILE A 9 6.94 -21.34 -19.04
CA ILE A 9 6.43 -20.67 -17.84
C ILE A 9 7.29 -19.42 -17.68
N GLU A 10 6.98 -18.38 -18.44
CA GLU A 10 7.49 -17.05 -18.10
C GLU A 10 6.95 -16.71 -16.70
N PRO A 11 7.78 -16.28 -15.74
CA PRO A 11 7.25 -15.76 -14.50
C PRO A 11 6.36 -14.57 -14.87
N LYS A 12 5.04 -14.73 -14.74
CA LYS A 12 4.13 -13.59 -14.87
C LYS A 12 4.56 -12.60 -13.81
N THR A 13 5.06 -11.44 -14.23
CA THR A 13 5.27 -10.31 -13.34
C THR A 13 3.99 -10.13 -12.54
N PRO A 14 4.05 -10.10 -11.20
CA PRO A 14 2.85 -9.92 -10.42
C PRO A 14 2.20 -8.60 -10.83
N GLU A 15 0.91 -8.64 -11.10
CA GLU A 15 0.15 -7.45 -11.48
C GLU A 15 0.03 -6.54 -10.27
N ILE A 16 0.58 -5.33 -10.37
CA ILE A 16 0.61 -4.33 -9.31
C ILE A 16 -0.62 -3.43 -9.43
N VAL A 17 -1.23 -3.12 -8.31
CA VAL A 17 -2.33 -2.16 -8.16
C VAL A 17 -2.01 -1.21 -7.00
N PHE A 18 -2.68 -0.07 -7.00
CA PHE A 18 -2.55 0.94 -5.96
C PHE A 18 -3.88 1.06 -5.23
N ALA A 19 -3.80 1.14 -3.91
CA ALA A 19 -4.98 1.15 -3.06
C ALA A 19 -4.75 2.00 -1.82
N LYS A 20 -5.84 2.38 -1.16
CA LYS A 20 -5.80 2.96 0.17
C LYS A 20 -6.87 2.35 1.08
N GLU A 21 -6.67 2.48 2.38
CA GLU A 21 -7.71 2.27 3.38
C GLU A 21 -7.77 3.45 4.34
N TYR A 22 -8.95 3.70 4.89
CA TYR A 22 -9.12 4.66 5.98
C TYR A 22 -8.79 4.02 7.32
N TRP A 23 -8.08 4.73 8.19
CA TRP A 23 -7.81 4.29 9.56
C TRP A 23 -8.23 5.35 10.59
N THR A 24 -8.49 4.89 11.80
CA THR A 24 -8.72 5.73 12.98
C THR A 24 -7.95 5.16 14.16
N GLY A 25 -7.52 6.01 15.09
CA GLY A 25 -6.77 5.61 16.28
C GLY A 25 -5.44 6.34 16.38
N ASP A 26 -4.43 5.66 16.90
CA ASP A 26 -3.09 6.22 17.05
C ASP A 26 -2.30 6.00 15.76
N SER A 27 -1.58 7.02 15.30
CA SER A 27 -0.73 6.91 14.12
C SER A 27 0.38 5.89 14.34
N ARG A 28 0.83 5.21 13.28
CA ARG A 28 1.92 4.23 13.38
C ARG A 28 3.26 4.86 13.72
N ASP A 29 3.45 6.13 13.35
CA ASP A 29 4.62 6.92 13.71
C ASP A 29 4.57 7.47 15.17
N GLY A 30 3.42 7.33 15.86
CA GLY A 30 3.22 7.78 17.23
C GLY A 30 3.12 9.30 17.42
N HIS A 31 2.98 10.08 16.35
CA HIS A 31 2.84 11.53 16.41
C HIS A 31 1.39 12.00 16.65
N VAL A 32 0.39 11.17 16.33
CA VAL A 32 -1.03 11.47 16.50
C VAL A 32 -1.70 10.40 17.35
N VAL A 33 -2.55 10.85 18.27
CA VAL A 33 -3.33 9.99 19.18
C VAL A 33 -4.81 10.29 18.95
N ASN A 34 -5.62 9.25 18.77
CA ASN A 34 -7.04 9.36 18.38
C ASN A 34 -7.27 10.25 17.13
N GLY A 35 -6.41 10.11 16.13
CA GLY A 35 -6.57 10.75 14.83
C GLY A 35 -7.20 9.82 13.81
N ASP A 36 -7.16 10.30 12.58
CA ASP A 36 -7.60 9.57 11.41
C ASP A 36 -6.78 9.95 10.18
N GLY A 37 -6.80 9.06 9.19
CA GLY A 37 -5.99 9.21 8.01
C GLY A 37 -6.18 8.06 7.04
N TYR A 38 -5.21 7.90 6.16
CA TYR A 38 -5.19 6.82 5.18
C TYR A 38 -3.87 6.06 5.22
N HIS A 39 -3.93 4.75 4.98
CA HIS A 39 -2.77 4.00 4.55
C HIS A 39 -2.83 3.86 3.03
N TYR A 40 -1.71 4.10 2.36
CA TYR A 40 -1.54 3.99 0.92
C TYR A 40 -0.65 2.80 0.63
N TYR A 41 -1.04 1.97 -0.34
CA TYR A 41 -0.39 0.71 -0.66
C TYR A 41 -0.06 0.61 -2.15
N GLN A 42 1.17 0.18 -2.44
CA GLN A 42 1.49 -0.51 -3.68
C GLN A 42 1.42 -2.02 -3.39
N ILE A 43 0.47 -2.71 -3.98
CA ILE A 43 0.13 -4.10 -3.63
C ILE A 43 -0.03 -4.96 -4.89
N THR A 44 0.32 -6.23 -4.84
CA THR A 44 0.00 -7.16 -5.94
C THR A 44 -1.48 -7.51 -5.90
N LYS A 45 -2.09 -7.85 -7.04
CA LYS A 45 -3.47 -8.40 -7.08
C LYS A 45 -3.67 -9.67 -6.26
N THR A 46 -2.59 -10.31 -5.82
CA THR A 46 -2.62 -11.50 -4.97
C THR A 46 -2.53 -11.19 -3.48
N GLY A 47 -2.38 -9.92 -3.08
CA GLY A 47 -2.36 -9.51 -1.67
C GLY A 47 -1.01 -9.04 -1.14
N LYS A 48 0.09 -9.21 -1.89
CA LYS A 48 1.42 -8.90 -1.35
C LYS A 48 1.72 -7.40 -1.38
N ILE A 49 1.95 -6.79 -0.22
CA ILE A 49 2.33 -5.39 -0.09
C ILE A 49 3.81 -5.20 -0.46
N LEU A 50 4.06 -4.26 -1.37
CA LEU A 50 5.38 -3.95 -1.92
C LEU A 50 5.94 -2.63 -1.42
N ASP A 51 5.08 -1.68 -1.06
CA ASP A 51 5.43 -0.38 -0.50
C ASP A 51 4.18 0.19 0.19
N ALA A 52 4.37 0.96 1.27
CA ALA A 52 3.27 1.46 2.07
C ALA A 52 3.62 2.76 2.79
N TYR A 53 2.63 3.66 2.87
CA TYR A 53 2.73 4.94 3.57
C TYR A 53 1.49 5.19 4.40
N GLU A 54 1.66 5.91 5.51
CA GLU A 54 0.57 6.54 6.25
C GLU A 54 0.49 8.01 5.87
N TYR A 55 -0.72 8.51 5.68
CA TYR A 55 -1.05 9.92 5.49
C TYR A 55 -2.06 10.37 6.55
N TYR A 56 -1.84 11.53 7.16
CA TYR A 56 -2.82 12.21 8.00
C TYR A 56 -2.63 13.73 7.96
N GLU A 57 -3.66 14.46 8.38
CA GLU A 57 -3.61 15.92 8.56
C GLU A 57 -3.56 16.27 10.04
N ARG A 58 -2.68 17.21 10.39
CA ARG A 58 -2.59 17.77 11.74
C ARG A 58 -3.60 18.89 11.93
N GLU A 59 -3.87 19.24 13.17
CA GLU A 59 -4.80 20.33 13.53
C GLU A 59 -4.41 21.70 12.95
N ASP A 60 -3.13 21.91 12.62
CA ASP A 60 -2.64 23.13 11.99
C ASP A 60 -2.83 23.16 10.45
N GLY A 61 -3.46 22.12 9.89
CA GLY A 61 -3.70 21.96 8.46
C GLY A 61 -2.49 21.45 7.69
N THR A 62 -1.41 21.04 8.36
CA THR A 62 -0.26 20.40 7.70
C THR A 62 -0.49 18.91 7.51
N SER A 63 -0.18 18.41 6.33
CA SER A 63 -0.20 16.98 6.05
C SER A 63 1.12 16.33 6.47
N VAL A 64 1.05 15.11 6.96
CA VAL A 64 2.20 14.26 7.25
C VAL A 64 2.10 13.01 6.42
N VAL A 65 3.23 12.59 5.87
CA VAL A 65 3.40 11.28 5.24
C VAL A 65 4.57 10.57 5.89
N SER A 66 4.35 9.35 6.36
CA SER A 66 5.38 8.49 6.95
C SER A 66 5.38 7.10 6.30
N PRO A 67 6.55 6.48 6.07
CA PRO A 67 6.60 5.13 5.52
C PRO A 67 6.16 4.10 6.56
N LEU A 68 5.55 3.01 6.10
CA LEU A 68 5.14 1.85 6.90
C LEU A 68 6.00 0.62 6.56
N PRO A 69 7.29 0.60 6.94
CA PRO A 69 8.19 -0.51 6.60
C PRO A 69 7.75 -1.86 7.21
N GLU A 70 6.96 -1.83 8.28
CA GLU A 70 6.38 -3.03 8.89
C GLU A 70 5.36 -3.73 7.98
N MET A 71 4.75 -3.01 7.04
CA MET A 71 3.79 -3.57 6.08
C MET A 71 4.49 -4.23 4.89
N LEU A 72 5.80 -4.03 4.72
CA LEU A 72 6.53 -4.55 3.59
C LEU A 72 6.58 -6.09 3.61
N ASN A 73 6.17 -6.70 2.49
CA ASN A 73 6.01 -8.16 2.32
C ASN A 73 4.92 -8.82 3.17
N ILE A 74 4.08 -8.05 3.90
CA ILE A 74 2.86 -8.60 4.47
C ILE A 74 1.90 -8.95 3.33
N ASP A 75 1.27 -10.11 3.42
CA ASP A 75 0.18 -10.51 2.53
C ASP A 75 -1.18 -10.13 3.14
N TRP A 76 -1.93 -9.29 2.42
CA TRP A 76 -3.25 -8.81 2.83
C TRP A 76 -4.24 -9.94 3.08
N ILE A 77 -4.14 -11.02 2.30
CA ILE A 77 -5.07 -12.15 2.39
C ILE A 77 -4.51 -13.17 3.38
N GLU A 78 -3.27 -13.62 3.17
CA GLU A 78 -2.72 -14.73 3.94
C GLU A 78 -2.30 -14.33 5.37
N ASP A 79 -1.71 -13.15 5.57
CA ASP A 79 -1.18 -12.73 6.87
C ASP A 79 -2.20 -11.91 7.68
N LEU A 80 -3.00 -11.06 7.02
CA LEU A 80 -4.01 -10.23 7.69
C LEU A 80 -5.39 -10.90 7.76
N GLY A 81 -5.62 -11.97 6.98
CA GLY A 81 -6.82 -12.80 7.06
C GLY A 81 -8.05 -12.24 6.36
N PHE A 82 -7.89 -11.27 5.45
CA PHE A 82 -8.98 -10.80 4.58
C PHE A 82 -9.28 -11.83 3.48
N GLU A 83 -10.52 -11.83 2.97
CA GLU A 83 -10.90 -12.76 1.90
C GLU A 83 -10.31 -12.34 0.54
N ASP A 84 -10.20 -11.04 0.31
CA ASP A 84 -9.68 -10.41 -0.90
C ASP A 84 -9.30 -8.95 -0.64
N LEU A 85 -9.16 -8.16 -1.72
CA LEU A 85 -8.81 -6.74 -1.69
C LEU A 85 -10.05 -5.80 -1.72
N GLU A 86 -11.28 -6.29 -1.63
CA GLU A 86 -12.50 -5.47 -1.77
C GLU A 86 -12.66 -4.41 -0.67
N VAL A 87 -12.00 -4.60 0.48
CA VAL A 87 -11.96 -3.63 1.57
C VAL A 87 -11.08 -2.41 1.27
N LEU A 88 -10.24 -2.50 0.23
CA LEU A 88 -9.36 -1.42 -0.21
C LEU A 88 -10.05 -0.56 -1.26
N ASP A 89 -9.87 0.76 -1.14
CA ASP A 89 -10.22 1.69 -2.19
C ASP A 89 -9.10 1.70 -3.24
N PHE A 90 -9.35 1.15 -4.43
CA PHE A 90 -8.41 1.23 -5.54
C PHE A 90 -8.28 2.68 -6.04
N ILE A 91 -7.04 3.12 -6.21
CA ILE A 91 -6.69 4.47 -6.64
C ILE A 91 -5.78 4.42 -7.87
N ASP A 92 -5.67 5.56 -8.54
CA ASP A 92 -4.70 5.74 -9.62
C ASP A 92 -3.27 5.80 -9.08
N GLU A 93 -2.31 5.33 -9.87
CA GLU A 93 -0.86 5.43 -9.57
C GLU A 93 -0.44 6.87 -9.26
N SER A 94 -1.04 7.87 -9.94
CA SER A 94 -0.73 9.28 -9.74
C SER A 94 -1.10 9.79 -8.34
N GLU A 95 -2.15 9.26 -7.71
CA GLU A 95 -2.49 9.60 -6.32
C GLU A 95 -1.43 9.03 -5.38
N TYR A 96 -1.04 7.78 -5.58
CA TYR A 96 0.01 7.13 -4.80
C TYR A 96 1.36 7.85 -4.93
N ASP A 97 1.76 8.18 -6.15
CA ASP A 97 3.00 8.93 -6.43
C ASP A 97 2.99 10.30 -5.74
N SER A 98 1.85 10.99 -5.72
CA SER A 98 1.72 12.29 -5.04
C SER A 98 1.96 12.17 -3.53
N ILE A 99 1.55 11.07 -2.89
CA ILE A 99 1.83 10.81 -1.47
C ILE A 99 3.32 10.53 -1.27
N LYS A 100 3.89 9.69 -2.13
CA LYS A 100 5.32 9.33 -2.08
C LYS A 100 6.24 10.54 -2.27
N GLU A 101 5.89 11.46 -3.17
CA GLU A 101 6.66 12.70 -3.41
C GLU A 101 6.60 13.66 -2.21
N GLN A 102 5.47 13.73 -1.51
CA GLN A 102 5.35 14.53 -0.28
C GLN A 102 6.31 14.03 0.80
N MET A 103 6.44 12.71 0.96
CA MET A 103 7.42 12.10 1.88
C MET A 103 8.86 12.50 1.52
N ALA A 104 9.21 12.49 0.24
CA ALA A 104 10.55 12.87 -0.23
C ALA A 104 10.87 14.36 0.01
N THR A 105 9.87 15.22 -0.11
CA THR A 105 10.03 16.68 0.04
C THR A 105 10.31 17.09 1.50
N VAL A 106 9.85 16.31 2.48
CA VAL A 106 10.10 16.57 3.91
C VAL A 106 11.54 16.24 4.33
N ASN A 107 12.27 15.45 3.54
CA ASN A 107 13.63 14.98 3.86
C ASN A 107 14.75 15.64 3.01
N SER A 108 14.43 16.69 2.26
CA SER A 108 15.36 17.40 1.35
C SER A 108 15.89 18.73 1.91
#